data_AF-A0A914XVT6-F1
#
_entry.id   AF-A0A914XVT6-F1
#
_cell.length_a   1.000
_cell.length_b   1.000
_cell.length_c   1.000
_cell.angle_alpha   90.00
_cell.angle_beta   90.00
_cell.angle_gamma   90.00
#
_symmetry.space_group_name_H-M   'P 1'
#
loop_
_entity.id
_entity.type
_entity.pdbx_description
1 polymer ?
#
loop_
_entity_poly.entity_id
_entity_poly.type
_entity_poly.pdbx_seq_one_letter_code
_entity_poly.pdbx_strand_id
1 'polypeptide(L)' 'MSGRTRPAGVGPSLQFFSHQYSIAVLMANARGNSALWDEYGRLIVRADHGSLLLVGQRSSQGWQGDIIPLR' A
#
# COMPACT_ATOMS: atom_id res chain seq x y z
N MET A 1 -13.10 28.58 -19.42
CA MET A 1 -12.73 27.18 -19.07
C MET A 1 -11.34 27.22 -18.44
N SER A 2 -11.24 27.16 -17.12
CA SER A 2 -9.96 27.22 -16.40
C SER A 2 -9.36 25.82 -16.33
N GLY A 3 -8.28 25.60 -17.07
CA GLY A 3 -7.49 24.37 -17.03
C GLY A 3 -6.73 24.28 -15.73
N ARG A 4 -7.28 23.54 -14.75
CA ARG A 4 -6.59 23.21 -13.52
C ARG A 4 -5.52 22.17 -13.85
N THR A 5 -4.27 22.62 -13.97
CA THR A 5 -3.09 21.74 -14.05
C THR A 5 -3.11 20.81 -12.84
N ARG A 6 -3.20 19.49 -13.08
CA ARG A 6 -3.13 18.47 -12.03
C ARG A 6 -1.74 18.60 -11.37
N PRO A 7 -1.63 18.64 -10.04
CA PRO A 7 -0.33 18.70 -9.39
C PRO A 7 0.54 17.54 -9.87
N ALA A 8 1.79 17.82 -10.24
CA ALA A 8 2.79 16.82 -10.55
C ALA A 8 2.95 15.92 -9.31
N GLY A 9 2.35 14.74 -9.35
CA GLY A 9 2.27 13.83 -8.19
C GLY A 9 0.95 13.09 -8.06
N VAL A 10 -0.14 13.56 -8.70
CA VAL A 10 -1.42 12.83 -8.68
C VAL A 10 -1.48 11.82 -9.83
N GLY A 11 -0.50 10.92 -9.86
CA GLY A 11 -0.73 9.60 -10.44
C GLY A 11 -1.80 8.88 -9.61
N PRO A 12 -2.41 7.80 -10.13
CA PRO A 12 -3.30 6.99 -9.30
C PRO A 12 -2.54 6.49 -8.07
N SER A 13 -3.20 6.47 -6.90
CA SER A 13 -2.59 5.91 -5.69
C SER A 13 -2.30 4.42 -5.89
N LEU A 14 -1.37 3.85 -5.13
CA LEU A 14 -1.14 2.39 -5.18
C LEU A 14 -2.38 1.58 -4.79
N GLN A 15 -3.25 2.15 -3.95
CA GLN A 15 -4.58 1.61 -3.68
C GLN A 15 -5.44 1.53 -4.95
N PHE A 16 -5.43 2.57 -5.79
CA PHE A 16 -6.16 2.56 -7.06
C PHE A 16 -5.63 1.45 -7.96
N PHE A 17 -4.31 1.27 -8.07
CA PHE A 17 -3.72 0.20 -8.87
C PHE A 17 -4.17 -1.18 -8.39
N SER A 18 -4.19 -1.41 -7.07
CA SER A 18 -4.58 -2.70 -6.52
C SER A 18 -6.04 -3.04 -6.87
N HIS A 19 -6.96 -2.08 -6.71
CA HIS A 19 -8.37 -2.24 -7.09
C HIS A 19 -8.58 -2.36 -8.61
N GLN A 20 -7.98 -1.47 -9.40
CA GLN A 20 -8.19 -1.37 -10.85
C GLN A 20 -7.73 -2.63 -11.58
N TYR A 21 -6.62 -3.23 -11.14
CA TYR A 21 -6.03 -4.40 -11.78
C TYR A 21 -6.31 -5.70 -11.03
N SER A 22 -7.05 -5.64 -9.92
CA SER A 22 -7.37 -6.80 -9.07
C SER A 22 -6.10 -7.55 -8.64
N ILE A 23 -5.08 -6.82 -8.21
CA ILE A 23 -3.79 -7.35 -7.75
C ILE A 23 -3.48 -6.85 -6.34
N ALA A 24 -2.78 -7.66 -5.56
CA ALA A 24 -2.16 -7.16 -4.34
C ALA A 24 -0.98 -6.25 -4.68
N VAL A 25 -0.81 -5.18 -3.90
CA VAL A 25 0.28 -4.20 -4.09
C VAL A 25 1.05 -4.06 -2.79
N LEU A 26 2.35 -4.36 -2.84
CA LEU A 26 3.29 -4.11 -1.75
C LEU A 26 4.17 -2.89 -2.09
N MET A 27 4.11 -1.87 -1.24
CA MET A 27 4.99 -0.70 -1.29
C MET A 27 6.06 -0.82 -0.21
N ALA A 28 7.32 -0.82 -0.62
CA ALA A 28 8.45 -0.62 0.28
C ALA A 28 8.98 0.81 0.11
N ASN A 29 8.98 1.59 1.19
CA ASN A 29 9.42 2.98 1.19
C ASN A 29 10.47 3.22 2.27
N ALA A 30 11.63 3.76 1.85
CA ALA A 30 12.77 4.01 2.72
C ALA A 30 12.54 5.07 3.80
N ARG A 31 11.47 5.87 3.68
CA ARG A 31 11.12 6.94 4.65
C ARG A 31 9.87 6.62 5.47
N GLY A 32 9.48 5.35 5.56
CA GLY A 32 8.24 4.90 6.20
C GLY A 32 7.04 4.97 5.26
N ASN A 33 5.84 4.72 5.79
CA ASN A 33 4.60 4.53 5.02
C ASN A 33 4.67 3.37 4.01
N SER A 34 5.51 2.37 4.24
CA SER A 34 5.42 1.09 3.52
C SER A 34 4.06 0.47 3.80
N ALA A 35 3.46 -0.21 2.83
CA ALA A 35 2.09 -0.68 2.95
C ALA A 35 1.80 -1.87 2.02
N LEU A 36 0.80 -2.66 2.40
CA LEU A 36 0.24 -3.72 1.59
C LEU A 36 -1.26 -3.48 1.40
N TRP A 37 -1.71 -3.54 0.15
CA TRP A 37 -3.12 -3.61 -0.22
C TRP A 37 -3.45 -4.97 -0.84
N ASP A 38 -4.67 -5.46 -0.59
CA ASP A 38 -5.20 -6.63 -1.30
C ASP A 38 -5.69 -6.29 -2.71
N GLU A 39 -6.18 -7.29 -3.44
CA GLU A 39 -6.75 -7.14 -4.78
C GLU A 39 -8.00 -6.25 -4.86
N TYR A 40 -8.63 -5.90 -3.74
CA TYR A 40 -9.84 -5.07 -3.69
C TYR A 40 -9.53 -3.61 -3.33
N GLY A 41 -8.26 -3.22 -3.19
CA GLY A 41 -7.91 -1.88 -2.72
C GLY A 41 -8.02 -1.71 -1.21
N ARG A 42 -8.19 -2.79 -0.44
CA ARG A 42 -8.24 -2.70 1.02
C ARG A 42 -6.82 -2.67 1.57
N LEU A 43 -6.55 -1.69 2.43
CA LEU A 43 -5.29 -1.65 3.17
C LEU A 43 -5.26 -2.82 4.17
N ILE A 44 -4.25 -3.68 4.04
CA ILE A 44 -4.03 -4.84 4.90
C ILE A 44 -3.12 -4.48 6.06
N VAL A 45 -2.00 -3.81 5.78
CA VAL A 45 -1.05 -3.38 6.81
C VAL A 45 -0.26 -2.17 6.33
N ARG A 46 0.12 -1.29 7.25
CA ARG A 46 0.93 -0.09 6.99
C ARG A 46 1.98 0.09 8.09
N ALA A 47 3.21 0.35 7.67
CA ALA A 47 4.35 0.64 8.53
C ALA A 47 4.62 2.16 8.50
N ASP A 48 4.07 2.88 9.48
CA ASP A 48 4.07 4.35 9.47
C ASP A 48 5.47 4.95 9.74
N HIS A 49 6.13 4.51 10.80
CA HIS A 49 7.40 5.10 11.26
C HIS A 49 8.37 4.07 11.84
N GLY A 50 9.68 4.37 11.70
CA GLY A 50 10.78 3.58 12.26
C GLY A 50 11.20 2.38 11.41
N SER A 51 12.17 1.63 11.92
CA SER A 51 12.65 0.39 11.30
C SER A 51 11.73 -0.77 11.66
N LEU A 52 10.97 -1.25 10.68
CA LEU A 52 9.94 -2.27 10.85
C LEU A 52 10.06 -3.32 9.74
N LEU A 53 9.75 -4.58 10.05
CA LEU A 53 9.47 -5.61 9.07
C LEU A 53 7.96 -5.68 8.85
N LEU A 54 7.54 -5.49 7.60
CA LEU A 54 6.15 -5.65 7.16
C LEU A 54 6.01 -7.01 6.49
N VAL A 55 5.11 -7.84 7.00
CA VAL A 55 4.83 -9.18 6.45
C VAL A 55 3.45 -9.20 5.83
N GLY A 56 3.32 -9.88 4.69
CA GLY A 56 2.05 -10.15 4.03
C GLY A 56 1.91 -11.62 3.70
N GLN A 57 0.75 -12.21 3.98
CA GLN A 57 0.46 -13.60 3.66
C GLN A 57 -0.95 -13.73 3.05
N ARG A 58 -1.04 -14.45 1.93
CA ARG A 58 -2.34 -14.83 1.34
C ARG A 58 -2.75 -16.20 1.87
N SER A 59 -3.93 -16.28 2.50
CA SER A 59 -4.60 -17.53 2.89
C SER A 59 -5.88 -17.73 2.08
N SER A 60 -6.68 -18.76 2.36
CA SER A 60 -8.03 -18.90 1.80
C SER A 60 -8.98 -17.78 2.24
N GLN A 61 -8.74 -17.14 3.38
CA GLN A 61 -9.59 -16.09 3.95
C GLN A 61 -9.30 -14.67 3.41
N GLY A 62 -8.19 -14.50 2.70
CA GLY A 62 -7.74 -13.18 2.23
C GLY A 62 -6.27 -12.93 2.50
N TRP A 63 -5.86 -11.71 2.18
CA TRP A 63 -4.58 -11.20 2.63
C TRP A 63 -4.65 -10.86 4.13
N GLN A 64 -3.60 -11.24 4.84
CA GLN A 64 -3.33 -10.78 6.19
C GLN A 64 -1.95 -10.14 6.20
N GLY A 65 -1.71 -9.25 7.15
CA GLY A 65 -0.41 -8.63 7.31
C GLY A 65 -0.13 -8.28 8.76
N ASP A 66 1.15 -8.14 9.06
CA ASP A 66 1.65 -7.85 10.39
C ASP A 66 2.86 -6.92 10.33
N ILE A 67 3.13 -6.23 11.45
CA ILE A 67 4.27 -5.36 11.66
C ILE A 67 5.11 -5.90 12.80
N ILE A 68 6.36 -6.22 12.48
CA ILE A 68 7.34 -6.69 13.46
C ILE A 68 8.38 -5.58 13.68
N PRO A 69 8.48 -5.00 14.90
CA PRO A 69 9.50 -4.01 15.21
C PRO A 69 10.91 -4.61 15.19
N LEU A 70 11.86 -3.93 14.54
CA LEU A 70 13.26 -4.40 14.41
C LEU A 70 14.18 -3.82 15.49
N ARG A 71 13.69 -3.73 16.74
CA ARG A 71 14.45 -3.17 17.87
C ARG A 71 15.77 -3.91 18.08
#